data_AF-A0A9W4M295-F1
#
_entry.id   AF-A0A9W4M295-F1
#
_cell.length_a   1.000
_cell.length_b   1.000
_cell.length_c   1.000
_cell.angle_alpha   90.00
_cell.angle_beta   90.00
_cell.angle_gamma   90.00
#
_symmetry.space_group_name_H-M   'P 1'
#
loop_
_entity.id
_entity.type
_entity.pdbx_description
1 polymer ?
#
loop_
_entity_poly.entity_id
_entity_poly.type
_entity_poly.pdbx_seq_one_letter_code
_entity_poly.pdbx_strand_id
1 'polypeptide(L)'
;MRIRRFIELAGLSLVMTVSIPAGIASAQDLKSLQGAWLAKSSDCTDVYTMSAKGISFKKPVDLFAPAFIVSGNRLTTPGASCRIKSVRPSGNLQELALDCVNAVGSNDVRVLMARQPDGSLNRYLNAQDTIGSPHQDCARRPQ
;
A
#
# COMPACT_ATOMS: atom_id res chain seq x y z
N MET A 1 53.76 57.11 -0.24
CA MET A 1 52.67 56.90 -1.22
C MET A 1 52.81 55.52 -1.85
N ARG A 2 52.06 54.51 -1.38
CA ARG A 2 51.74 53.26 -2.10
C ARG A 2 50.66 52.50 -1.31
N ILE A 3 49.47 52.45 -1.90
CA ILE A 3 48.25 51.84 -1.39
C ILE A 3 48.14 50.44 -1.99
N ARG A 4 47.85 49.39 -1.20
CA ARG A 4 47.23 48.11 -1.64
C ARG A 4 46.46 47.50 -0.46
N ARG A 5 45.18 47.83 -0.31
CA ARG A 5 43.98 47.04 -0.71
C ARG A 5 43.80 45.73 0.07
N PHE A 6 43.00 45.82 1.13
CA PHE A 6 42.30 44.71 1.76
C PHE A 6 41.24 44.17 0.78
N ILE A 7 41.24 42.86 0.54
CA ILE A 7 40.16 42.17 -0.17
C ILE A 7 39.45 41.32 0.88
N GLU A 8 38.32 41.80 1.38
CA GLU A 8 37.39 40.97 2.15
C GLU A 8 36.56 40.15 1.17
N LEU A 9 36.73 38.82 1.22
CA LEU A 9 35.84 37.87 0.57
C LEU A 9 34.64 37.64 1.49
N ALA A 10 33.57 38.40 1.26
CA ALA A 10 32.27 38.15 1.87
C ALA A 10 31.70 36.81 1.33
N GLY A 11 31.65 35.81 2.20
CA GLY A 11 31.05 34.51 1.89
C GLY A 11 29.52 34.61 1.81
N LEU A 12 28.96 34.55 0.60
CA LEU A 12 27.54 34.28 0.42
C LEU A 12 27.27 32.78 0.59
N SER A 13 26.80 32.38 1.77
CA SER A 13 26.23 31.04 1.97
C SER A 13 24.79 31.03 1.46
N LEU A 14 24.59 30.42 0.28
CA LEU A 14 23.26 30.19 -0.30
C LEU A 14 22.60 29.00 0.43
N VAL A 15 21.72 29.28 1.38
CA VAL A 15 20.91 28.24 2.04
C VAL A 15 19.77 27.85 1.08
N MET A 16 19.94 26.76 0.33
CA MET A 16 18.85 26.17 -0.45
C MET A 16 17.88 25.46 0.50
N THR A 17 16.74 26.08 0.76
CA THR A 17 15.60 25.44 1.44
C THR A 17 14.86 24.55 0.43
N VAL A 18 15.19 23.26 0.45
CA VAL A 18 14.43 22.25 -0.31
C VAL A 18 13.04 22.13 0.30
N SER A 19 12.05 22.70 -0.38
CA SER A 19 10.65 22.51 -0.05
C SER A 19 10.22 21.13 -0.55
N ILE A 20 10.05 20.16 0.35
CA ILE A 20 9.50 18.84 0.01
C ILE A 20 7.98 19.02 -0.20
N PRO A 21 7.44 18.80 -1.41
CA PRO A 21 6.00 18.91 -1.63
C PRO A 21 5.27 17.78 -0.90
N ALA A 22 4.31 18.16 -0.06
CA ALA A 22 3.43 17.20 0.61
C ALA A 22 2.42 16.61 -0.38
N GLY A 23 2.69 15.36 -0.80
CA GLY A 23 1.68 14.30 -0.93
C GLY A 23 0.63 14.42 -2.04
N ILE A 24 1.04 14.20 -3.30
CA ILE A 24 0.16 13.52 -4.27
C ILE A 24 0.54 12.04 -4.20
N ALA A 25 -0.40 11.16 -3.88
CA ALA A 25 -0.13 9.73 -3.91
C ALA A 25 0.37 9.35 -5.30
N SER A 26 1.58 8.82 -5.34
CA SER A 26 2.23 8.48 -6.59
C SER A 26 1.64 7.17 -7.10
N ALA A 27 1.66 6.92 -8.40
CA ALA A 27 1.36 5.59 -8.95
C ALA A 27 2.21 4.48 -8.28
N GLN A 28 3.32 4.85 -7.65
CA GLN A 28 4.18 3.99 -6.84
C GLN A 28 3.45 3.44 -5.60
N ASP A 29 2.58 4.23 -4.97
CA ASP A 29 1.85 3.84 -3.76
C ASP A 29 0.84 2.73 -4.03
N LEU A 30 0.17 2.74 -5.19
CA LEU A 30 -0.70 1.65 -5.60
C LEU A 30 0.09 0.43 -6.10
N LYS A 31 1.22 0.65 -6.77
CA LYS A 31 2.10 -0.44 -7.21
C LYS A 31 2.63 -1.28 -6.05
N SER A 32 2.93 -0.66 -4.91
CA SER A 32 3.43 -1.38 -3.73
C SER A 32 2.36 -2.26 -3.08
N LEU A 33 1.08 -2.03 -3.37
CA LEU A 33 -0.05 -2.81 -2.84
C LEU A 33 -0.43 -4.00 -3.72
N GLN A 34 0.07 -4.07 -4.96
CA GLN A 34 -0.26 -5.17 -5.88
C GLN A 34 0.21 -6.52 -5.33
N GLY A 35 -0.65 -7.52 -5.40
CA GLY A 35 -0.38 -8.87 -4.92
C GLY A 35 -1.65 -9.63 -4.50
N ALA A 36 -1.44 -10.87 -4.06
CA ALA A 36 -2.46 -11.65 -3.36
C ALA A 36 -2.02 -11.78 -1.90
N TRP A 37 -2.89 -11.39 -1.00
CA TRP A 37 -2.58 -11.16 0.39
C TRP A 37 -3.38 -12.10 1.26
N LEU A 38 -2.70 -12.81 2.16
CA LEU A 38 -3.33 -13.76 3.08
C LEU A 38 -2.84 -13.50 4.48
N ALA A 39 -3.73 -13.49 5.47
CA ALA A 39 -3.29 -13.44 6.87
C ALA A 39 -2.26 -14.54 7.15
N LYS A 40 -1.16 -14.17 7.82
CA LYS A 40 0.05 -15.02 7.95
C LYS A 40 -0.17 -16.39 8.64
N SER A 41 -1.33 -16.61 9.26
CA SER A 41 -1.70 -17.87 9.92
C SER A 41 -2.11 -19.01 8.97
N SER A 42 -2.16 -18.77 7.65
CA SER A 42 -2.73 -19.70 6.67
C SER A 42 -1.77 -19.98 5.50
N ASP A 43 -1.94 -21.14 4.85
CA ASP A 43 -1.17 -21.50 3.65
C ASP A 43 -1.78 -20.86 2.39
N CYS A 44 -0.93 -20.31 1.53
CA CYS A 44 -1.35 -19.72 0.26
C CYS A 44 -2.07 -20.71 -0.65
N THR A 45 -1.67 -21.98 -0.63
CA THR A 45 -2.19 -23.04 -1.52
C THR A 45 -3.58 -23.55 -1.14
N ASP A 46 -4.00 -23.25 0.09
CA ASP A 46 -5.36 -23.53 0.57
C ASP A 46 -6.36 -22.49 0.04
N VAL A 47 -5.92 -21.24 -0.13
CA VAL A 47 -6.80 -20.11 -0.44
C VAL A 47 -6.74 -19.70 -1.92
N TYR A 48 -5.57 -19.81 -2.55
CA TYR A 48 -5.31 -19.33 -3.89
C TYR A 48 -4.98 -20.45 -4.88
N THR A 49 -5.26 -20.19 -6.15
CA THR A 49 -4.78 -20.97 -7.29
C THR A 49 -4.09 -20.04 -8.29
N MET A 50 -2.98 -20.49 -8.87
CA MET A 50 -2.20 -19.76 -9.86
C MET A 50 -2.47 -20.37 -11.25
N SER A 51 -2.69 -19.52 -12.25
CA SER A 51 -2.88 -19.94 -13.64
C SER A 51 -2.12 -19.01 -14.59
N ALA A 52 -2.15 -19.32 -15.90
CA ALA A 52 -1.61 -18.42 -16.93
C ALA A 52 -2.27 -17.02 -16.92
N LYS A 53 -3.48 -16.89 -16.35
CA LYS A 53 -4.21 -15.62 -16.22
C LYS A 53 -3.90 -14.86 -14.91
N GLY A 54 -3.02 -15.41 -14.07
CA GLY A 54 -2.67 -14.88 -12.76
C GLY A 54 -3.27 -15.67 -11.59
N ILE A 55 -3.12 -15.10 -10.39
CA ILE A 55 -3.60 -15.63 -9.12
C ILE A 55 -5.09 -15.33 -8.91
N SER A 56 -5.82 -16.31 -8.38
CA SER A 56 -7.26 -16.20 -8.08
C SER A 56 -7.62 -17.04 -6.85
N PHE A 57 -8.80 -16.81 -6.27
CA PHE A 57 -9.30 -17.65 -5.17
C PHE A 57 -9.58 -19.07 -5.66
N LYS A 58 -9.19 -20.06 -4.85
CA LYS A 58 -9.50 -21.48 -5.07
C LYS A 58 -11.03 -21.69 -5.03
N LYS A 59 -11.50 -22.71 -5.75
CA LYS A 59 -12.91 -23.10 -5.77
C LYS A 59 -13.13 -24.42 -5.02
N PRO A 60 -14.23 -24.59 -4.27
CA PRO A 60 -15.21 -23.55 -3.91
C PRO A 60 -14.56 -22.43 -3.08
N VAL A 61 -15.06 -21.21 -3.22
CA VAL A 61 -14.49 -20.05 -2.53
C VAL A 61 -14.83 -20.13 -1.04
N ASP A 62 -13.80 -20.11 -0.19
CA ASP A 62 -13.98 -19.89 1.24
C ASP A 62 -14.27 -18.40 1.50
N LEU A 63 -15.54 -18.08 1.77
CA LEU A 63 -15.99 -16.71 2.02
C LEU A 63 -15.40 -16.10 3.30
N PHE A 64 -14.86 -16.91 4.20
CA PHE A 64 -14.32 -16.48 5.50
C PHE A 64 -12.79 -16.34 5.50
N ALA A 65 -12.13 -16.70 4.40
CA ALA A 65 -10.69 -16.55 4.30
C ALA A 65 -10.29 -15.07 4.47
N PRO A 66 -9.39 -14.73 5.41
CA PRO A 66 -8.89 -13.37 5.62
C PRO A 66 -7.88 -13.02 4.53
N ALA A 67 -8.39 -12.86 3.32
CA ALA A 67 -7.63 -12.86 2.09
C ALA A 67 -8.17 -11.82 1.10
N PHE A 68 -7.28 -11.23 0.32
CA PHE A 68 -7.65 -10.29 -0.73
C PHE A 68 -6.59 -10.21 -1.83
N ILE A 69 -7.02 -9.90 -3.05
CA ILE A 69 -6.17 -9.67 -4.22
C ILE A 69 -6.27 -8.20 -4.60
N VAL A 70 -5.13 -7.53 -4.73
CA VAL A 70 -5.04 -6.19 -5.32
C VAL A 70 -4.45 -6.35 -6.72
N SER A 71 -5.23 -5.96 -7.73
CA SER A 71 -4.85 -6.00 -9.13
C SER A 71 -5.34 -4.75 -9.85
N GLY A 72 -4.42 -3.99 -10.43
CA GLY A 72 -4.73 -2.68 -11.00
C GLY A 72 -5.24 -1.73 -9.92
N ASN A 73 -6.46 -1.22 -10.10
CA ASN A 73 -7.17 -0.39 -9.13
C ASN A 73 -8.32 -1.13 -8.44
N ARG A 74 -8.28 -2.48 -8.37
CA ARG A 74 -9.33 -3.29 -7.78
C ARG A 74 -8.78 -4.15 -6.66
N LEU A 75 -9.45 -4.08 -5.50
CA LEU A 75 -9.23 -4.98 -4.37
C LEU A 75 -10.39 -5.97 -4.33
N THR A 76 -10.11 -7.26 -4.38
CA THR A 76 -11.14 -8.31 -4.37
C THR A 76 -10.92 -9.24 -3.19
N THR A 77 -11.93 -9.42 -2.37
CA THR A 77 -11.98 -10.41 -1.29
C THR A 77 -12.84 -11.60 -1.73
N PRO A 78 -12.91 -12.70 -0.97
CA PRO A 78 -13.83 -13.79 -1.25
C PRO A 78 -15.30 -13.36 -1.42
N GLY A 79 -15.74 -12.35 -0.65
CA GLY A 79 -17.15 -11.92 -0.59
C GLY A 79 -17.46 -10.54 -1.19
N ALA A 80 -16.46 -9.78 -1.63
CA ALA A 80 -16.65 -8.42 -2.12
C ALA A 80 -15.61 -8.02 -3.16
N SER A 81 -15.94 -7.01 -3.96
CA SER A 81 -15.02 -6.42 -4.90
C SER A 81 -15.10 -4.89 -4.86
N CYS A 82 -13.95 -4.28 -4.62
CA CYS A 82 -13.80 -2.86 -4.35
C CYS A 82 -12.99 -2.16 -5.43
N ARG A 83 -13.47 -1.01 -5.91
CA ARG A 83 -12.68 -0.07 -6.71
C ARG A 83 -11.88 0.81 -5.75
N ILE A 84 -10.57 0.90 -5.97
CA ILE A 84 -9.68 1.80 -5.25
C ILE A 84 -9.83 3.18 -5.88
N LYS A 85 -10.49 4.09 -5.17
CA LYS A 85 -10.78 5.46 -5.63
C LYS A 85 -9.58 6.37 -5.44
N SER A 86 -8.87 6.20 -4.33
CA SER A 86 -7.60 6.87 -4.07
C SER A 86 -6.78 6.11 -3.04
N VAL A 87 -5.46 6.24 -3.12
CA VAL A 87 -4.52 5.95 -2.04
C VAL A 87 -4.01 7.30 -1.56
N ARG A 88 -3.84 7.51 -0.26
CA ARG A 88 -3.30 8.76 0.30
C ARG A 88 -2.33 8.45 1.44
N PRO A 89 -1.19 9.15 1.56
CA PRO A 89 -0.36 9.05 2.75
C PRO A 89 -1.14 9.50 4.00
N SER A 90 -0.98 8.79 5.11
CA SER A 90 -1.54 9.09 6.42
C SER A 90 -0.52 8.74 7.51
N GLY A 91 0.41 9.67 7.76
CA GLY A 91 1.58 9.40 8.59
C GLY A 91 2.45 8.31 7.94
N ASN A 92 2.72 7.23 8.67
CA ASN A 92 3.45 6.06 8.16
C ASN A 92 2.55 5.04 7.44
N LEU A 93 1.24 5.31 7.37
CA LEU A 93 0.26 4.44 6.75
C LEU A 93 -0.18 5.00 5.40
N GLN A 94 -0.80 4.16 4.59
CA GLN A 94 -1.56 4.53 3.41
C GLN A 94 -3.04 4.36 3.73
N GLU A 95 -3.82 5.43 3.56
CA GLU A 95 -5.28 5.39 3.58
C GLU A 95 -5.81 5.14 2.17
N LEU A 96 -6.57 4.06 2.02
CA LEU A 96 -7.27 3.71 0.79
C LEU A 96 -8.73 4.13 0.94
N ALA A 97 -9.24 4.90 -0.02
CA ALA A 97 -10.67 5.11 -0.21
C ALA A 97 -11.19 4.09 -1.22
N LEU A 98 -12.14 3.28 -0.82
CA LEU A 98 -12.67 2.14 -1.58
C LEU A 98 -14.17 2.28 -1.80
N ASP A 99 -14.62 1.95 -3.00
CA ASP A 99 -16.05 1.75 -3.34
C ASP A 99 -16.27 0.24 -3.53
N CYS A 100 -16.90 -0.40 -2.55
CA CYS A 100 -17.02 -1.85 -2.43
C CYS A 100 -18.43 -2.33 -2.74
N VAL A 101 -18.53 -3.39 -3.55
CA VAL A 101 -19.80 -4.09 -3.83
C VAL A 101 -19.73 -5.53 -3.34
N ASN A 102 -20.80 -6.00 -2.72
CA ASN A 102 -21.01 -7.39 -2.34
C ASN A 102 -22.39 -7.88 -2.85
N ALA A 103 -22.81 -9.08 -2.43
CA ALA A 103 -24.10 -9.65 -2.86
C ALA A 103 -25.34 -8.87 -2.39
N VAL A 104 -25.19 -7.98 -1.39
CA VAL A 104 -26.29 -7.25 -0.75
C VAL A 104 -26.36 -5.81 -1.24
N GLY A 105 -25.22 -5.14 -1.43
CA GLY A 105 -25.19 -3.74 -1.84
C GLY A 105 -23.78 -3.16 -2.01
N SER A 106 -23.72 -1.83 -2.08
CA SER A 106 -22.49 -1.05 -2.26
C SER A 106 -22.21 -0.14 -1.07
N ASN A 107 -20.94 0.00 -0.68
CA ASN A 107 -20.51 0.83 0.44
C ASN A 107 -19.16 1.51 0.16
N ASP A 108 -19.01 2.77 0.59
CA ASP A 108 -17.72 3.44 0.66
C ASP A 108 -16.99 3.05 1.95
N VAL A 109 -15.75 2.58 1.82
CA VAL A 109 -14.93 2.08 2.94
C VAL A 109 -13.56 2.74 2.91
N ARG A 110 -13.04 3.06 4.09
CA ARG A 110 -11.64 3.49 4.27
C ARG A 110 -10.85 2.40 4.96
N VAL A 111 -9.64 2.14 4.47
CA VAL A 111 -8.74 1.13 5.05
C VAL A 111 -7.34 1.72 5.17
N LEU A 112 -6.69 1.42 6.29
CA LEU A 112 -5.30 1.81 6.54
C LEU A 112 -4.39 0.59 6.31
N MET A 113 -3.33 0.77 5.53
CA MET A 113 -2.36 -0.28 5.22
C MET A 113 -0.93 0.24 5.25
N ALA A 114 0.04 -0.63 5.50
CA ALA A 114 1.46 -0.32 5.31
C ALA A 114 2.24 -1.54 4.84
N ARG A 115 3.06 -1.37 3.79
CA ARG A 115 4.03 -2.36 3.35
C ARG A 115 5.15 -2.44 4.38
N GLN A 116 5.50 -3.65 4.81
CA GLN A 116 6.56 -3.89 5.77
C GLN A 116 7.91 -4.18 5.08
N PRO A 117 9.05 -3.98 5.75
CA PRO A 117 10.37 -4.29 5.20
C PRO A 117 10.55 -5.75 4.80
N ASP A 118 9.87 -6.68 5.48
CA ASP A 118 9.87 -8.12 5.16
C ASP A 118 9.02 -8.47 3.93
N GLY A 119 8.42 -7.46 3.28
CA GLY A 119 7.57 -7.63 2.12
C GLY A 119 6.12 -7.96 2.45
N SER A 120 5.75 -8.16 3.71
CA SER A 120 4.34 -8.32 4.12
C SER A 120 3.56 -7.01 4.00
N LEU A 121 2.24 -7.11 4.09
CA LEU A 121 1.32 -5.99 4.14
C LEU A 121 0.52 -6.02 5.44
N ASN A 122 0.66 -4.99 6.26
CA ASN A 122 -0.14 -4.87 7.47
C ASN A 122 -1.41 -4.07 7.16
N ARG A 123 -2.56 -4.57 7.62
CA ARG A 123 -3.82 -3.83 7.67
C ARG A 123 -4.02 -3.31 9.09
N TYR A 124 -4.36 -2.04 9.23
CA TYR A 124 -4.61 -1.41 10.52
C TYR A 124 -6.10 -1.15 10.70
N LEU A 125 -6.63 -1.37 11.90
CA LEU A 125 -8.04 -1.16 12.20
C LEU A 125 -8.41 0.33 12.14
N ASN A 126 -7.53 1.17 12.65
CA ASN A 126 -7.66 2.62 12.73
C ASN A 126 -6.26 3.24 12.95
N ALA A 127 -6.19 4.56 13.11
CA ALA A 127 -4.93 5.26 13.29
C ALA A 127 -4.26 5.01 14.67
N GLN A 128 -4.98 4.45 15.64
CA GLN A 128 -4.48 4.10 16.97
C GLN A 128 -3.94 2.67 17.04
N ASP A 129 -4.26 1.83 16.06
CA ASP A 129 -3.69 0.49 15.90
C ASP A 129 -2.23 0.62 15.47
N THR A 130 -1.31 0.26 16.35
CA THR A 130 0.15 0.32 16.10
C THR A 130 0.73 -1.02 15.68
N ILE A 131 -0.04 -2.11 15.81
CA ILE A 131 0.43 -3.46 15.53
C ILE A 131 0.05 -3.86 14.11
N GLY A 132 -1.22 -3.65 13.75
CA GLY A 132 -1.79 -4.11 12.50
C GLY A 132 -1.89 -5.63 12.39
N SER A 133 -2.62 -6.07 11.38
CA SER A 133 -2.81 -7.48 11.03
C SER A 133 -1.93 -7.83 9.82
N PRO A 134 -0.92 -8.72 9.97
CA PRO A 134 0.03 -9.00 8.91
C PRO A 134 -0.55 -9.95 7.85
N HIS A 135 -0.30 -9.61 6.58
CA HIS A 135 -0.65 -10.44 5.42
C HIS A 135 0.60 -10.76 4.60
N GLN A 136 0.80 -12.04 4.29
CA GLN A 136 1.87 -12.49 3.41
C GLN A 136 1.48 -12.35 1.94
N ASP A 137 2.48 -12.07 1.09
CA ASP A 137 2.30 -12.01 -0.37
C ASP A 137 2.37 -13.43 -0.96
N CYS A 138 1.21 -13.94 -1.37
CA CYS A 138 1.04 -15.24 -2.01
C CYS A 138 1.26 -15.22 -3.53
N ALA A 139 1.39 -14.04 -4.15
CA ALA A 139 1.62 -13.94 -5.60
C ALA A 139 3.10 -14.07 -5.97
N ARG A 140 4.02 -13.81 -5.04
CA ARG A 140 5.48 -13.81 -5.27
C ARG A 140 6.21 -15.06 -4.79
N ARG A 141 5.52 -15.98 -4.10
CA ARG A 141 6.12 -17.24 -3.66
C ARG A 141 6.25 -18.18 -4.86
N PRO A 142 7.46 -18.63 -5.23
CA PRO A 142 7.59 -19.76 -6.14
C PRO A 142 6.96 -20.98 -5.46
N GLN A 143 6.14 -21.70 -6.22
CA GLN A 143 5.59 -23.00 -5.84
C GLN A 143 6.71 -24.02 -5.73
#